data_AF-A0A016W983-F1
#
_entry.id   AF-A0A016W983-F1
#
_cell.length_a   1.000
_cell.length_b   1.000
_cell.length_c   1.000
_cell.angle_alpha   90.00
_cell.angle_beta   90.00
_cell.angle_gamma   90.00
#
_symmetry.space_group_name_H-M   'P 1'
#
loop_
_entity.id
_entity.type
_entity.pdbx_description
1 polymer ?
#
loop_
_entity_poly.entity_id
_entity_poly.type
_entity_poly.pdbx_seq_one_letter_code
_entity_poly.pdbx_strand_id
1 'polypeptide(L)'
;MRVMTWVGEPRRADKRCKARLPSGKLCPRMDFHRCPIHGVIVDRDDEGFPIKEMDTPEESAAQKEREQQEEEEYMRDLEAGTGQSFVSKPKKKKKRKEETVRQRLERKLLDPRTVKRVSAALDAARKAKLQRKFGGQFAHALSK
;
A
#
# COMPACT_ATOMS: atom_id res chain seq x y z
N MET A 1 5.83 47.25 58.69
CA MET A 1 5.76 46.50 57.41
C MET A 1 6.75 45.36 57.47
N ARG A 2 6.32 44.10 57.27
CA ARG A 2 7.23 42.95 57.24
C ARG A 2 7.70 42.75 55.79
N VAL A 3 8.97 43.01 55.52
CA VAL A 3 9.59 42.79 54.21
C VAL A 3 10.05 41.34 54.16
N MET A 4 9.46 40.55 53.27
CA MET A 4 9.94 39.20 52.98
C MET A 4 11.00 39.31 51.89
N THR A 5 12.27 39.18 52.26
CA THR A 5 13.37 39.10 51.28
C THR A 5 13.38 37.71 50.67
N TRP A 6 13.27 37.61 49.35
CA TRP A 6 13.42 36.34 48.64
C TRP A 6 14.82 35.77 48.87
N VAL A 7 14.90 34.56 49.43
CA VAL A 7 16.16 33.85 49.67
C VAL A 7 16.25 32.70 48.68
N GLY A 8 17.14 32.82 47.70
CA GLY A 8 17.39 31.77 46.70
C GLY A 8 17.82 32.34 45.34
N GLU A 9 18.43 31.49 44.51
CA GLU A 9 18.80 31.85 43.14
C GLU A 9 17.52 32.01 42.28
N PRO A 10 17.37 33.11 41.52
CA PRO A 10 16.22 33.29 40.64
C PRO A 10 16.28 32.26 39.50
N ARG A 11 15.22 31.46 39.35
CA ARG A 11 15.08 30.57 38.18
C ARG A 11 14.99 31.43 36.91
N ARG A 12 15.79 31.09 35.90
CA ARG A 12 15.73 31.72 34.58
C ARG A 12 15.02 30.79 33.61
N ALA A 13 14.26 31.37 32.69
CA ALA A 13 13.63 30.60 31.62
C ALA A 13 14.64 30.37 30.51
N ASP A 14 14.79 29.12 30.08
CA ASP A 14 15.80 28.74 29.08
C ASP A 14 15.31 28.97 27.63
N LYS A 15 13.99 29.00 27.41
CA LYS A 15 13.40 28.95 26.06
C LYS A 15 12.28 29.96 25.85
N ARG A 16 12.17 30.43 24.60
CA ARG A 16 11.09 31.31 24.12
C ARG A 16 9.94 30.48 23.58
N CYS A 17 8.72 30.99 23.68
CA CYS A 17 7.53 30.35 23.14
C CYS A 17 7.60 30.14 21.61
N LYS A 18 8.19 31.08 20.86
CA LYS A 18 8.37 31.02 19.40
C LYS A 18 7.10 30.66 18.60
N ALA A 19 5.90 30.85 19.15
CA ALA A 19 4.67 30.64 18.41
C ALA A 19 4.46 31.72 17.35
N ARG A 20 3.94 31.35 16.17
CA ARG A 20 3.56 32.32 15.13
C ARG A 20 2.39 33.18 15.60
N LEU A 21 2.59 34.49 15.65
CA LEU A 21 1.51 35.44 15.91
C LEU A 21 0.74 35.77 14.63
N PRO A 22 -0.51 36.27 14.73
CA PRO A 22 -1.25 36.80 13.58
C PRO A 22 -0.53 37.92 12.83
N SER A 23 0.40 38.61 13.49
CA SER A 23 1.24 39.65 12.89
C SER A 23 2.42 39.11 12.06
N GLY A 24 2.61 37.79 12.02
CA GLY A 24 3.72 37.13 11.31
C GLY A 24 5.05 37.06 12.08
N LYS A 25 5.13 37.68 13.26
CA LYS A 25 6.31 37.59 14.15
C LYS A 25 6.21 36.37 15.07
N LEU A 26 7.34 35.91 15.60
CA LEU A 26 7.38 34.87 16.63
C LEU A 26 7.16 35.44 18.04
N CYS A 27 6.54 34.64 18.90
CA CYS A 27 6.25 35.02 20.29
C CYS A 27 7.55 35.24 21.09
N PRO A 28 7.80 36.45 21.62
CA PRO A 28 9.03 36.77 22.34
C PRO A 28 9.02 36.32 23.81
N ARG A 29 7.86 35.88 24.34
CA ARG A 29 7.72 35.51 25.76
C ARG A 29 8.61 34.32 26.14
N MET A 30 9.21 34.41 27.33
CA MET A 30 10.10 33.41 27.95
C MET A 30 9.50 32.95 29.28
N ASP A 31 8.48 32.10 29.20
CA ASP A 31 7.88 31.47 30.39
C ASP A 31 8.52 30.08 30.62
N PHE A 32 8.35 29.50 31.82
CA PHE A 32 9.02 28.24 32.18
C PHE A 32 8.43 27.00 31.50
N HIS A 33 7.10 26.87 31.49
CA HIS A 33 6.43 25.64 31.04
C HIS A 33 5.24 25.91 30.11
N ARG A 34 4.47 26.97 30.34
CA ARG A 34 3.31 27.34 29.54
C ARG A 34 3.32 28.83 29.26
N CYS A 35 3.17 29.18 27.99
CA CYS A 35 2.83 30.53 27.57
C CYS A 35 1.33 30.76 27.81
N PRO A 36 0.91 31.85 28.47
CA PRO A 36 -0.50 32.15 28.72
C PRO A 36 -1.36 32.30 27.46
N ILE A 37 -0.74 32.53 26.30
CA ILE A 37 -1.43 32.77 25.02
C ILE A 37 -1.46 31.49 24.17
N HIS A 38 -0.34 30.78 24.07
CA HIS A 38 -0.16 29.69 23.10
C HIS A 38 -0.06 28.29 23.72
N GLY A 39 -0.19 28.17 25.04
CA GLY A 39 -0.11 26.89 25.74
C GLY A 39 1.32 26.43 26.02
N VAL A 40 1.56 25.13 25.97
CA VAL A 40 2.85 24.53 26.36
C VAL A 40 3.99 25.05 25.47
N ILE A 41 5.12 25.39 26.09
CA ILE A 41 6.33 25.79 25.36
C ILE A 41 7.02 24.52 24.85
N VAL A 42 7.06 24.37 23.53
CA VAL A 42 7.70 23.26 22.80
C VAL A 42 8.85 23.82 21.96
N ASP A 43 9.84 23.00 21.63
CA ASP A 43 10.95 23.38 20.77
C ASP A 43 10.47 23.64 19.34
N ARG A 44 10.54 24.91 18.92
CA ARG A 44 10.14 25.37 17.59
C ARG A 44 11.33 25.92 16.81
N ASP A 45 11.28 25.77 15.49
CA ASP A 45 12.23 26.37 14.54
C ASP A 45 12.08 27.91 14.47
N ASP A 46 12.85 28.55 13.61
CA ASP A 46 12.82 30.01 13.43
C ASP A 46 11.61 30.49 12.63
N GLU A 47 10.87 29.54 12.06
CA GLU A 47 9.58 29.72 11.44
C GLU A 47 8.43 29.58 12.45
N GLY A 48 8.64 28.98 13.62
CA GLY A 48 7.63 28.77 14.67
C GLY A 48 6.85 27.45 14.57
N PHE A 49 7.32 26.49 13.78
CA PHE A 49 6.83 25.12 13.72
C PHE A 49 7.57 24.22 14.73
N PRO A 50 6.88 23.26 15.39
CA PRO A 50 7.53 22.28 16.25
C PRO A 50 8.55 21.44 15.49
N ILE A 51 9.77 21.33 16.02
CA ILE A 51 10.87 20.55 15.40
C ILE A 51 10.59 19.04 15.50
N LYS A 52 9.97 18.64 16.61
CA LYS A 52 9.48 17.28 16.78
C LYS A 52 8.02 17.26 16.40
N GLU A 53 7.66 16.34 15.51
CA GLU A 53 6.27 15.91 15.39
C GLU A 53 5.83 15.53 16.80
N MET A 54 4.83 16.25 17.32
CA MET A 54 4.19 15.81 18.54
C MET A 54 3.58 14.48 18.16
N ASP A 55 4.09 13.39 18.73
CA ASP A 55 3.45 12.09 18.62
C ASP A 55 1.99 12.32 18.99
N THR A 56 1.12 12.35 17.98
CA THR A 56 -0.32 12.24 18.21
C THR A 56 -0.46 11.02 19.09
N PRO A 57 -1.17 11.11 20.23
CA PRO A 57 -1.26 9.99 21.16
C PRO A 57 -1.56 8.76 20.32
N GLU A 58 -0.65 7.78 20.31
CA GLU A 58 -0.81 6.62 19.43
C GLU A 58 -2.22 6.12 19.67
N GLU A 59 -3.10 6.30 18.68
CA GLU A 59 -4.50 5.93 18.83
C GLU A 59 -4.45 4.47 19.25
N SER A 60 -5.03 4.21 20.41
CA SER A 60 -4.98 2.87 20.97
C SER A 60 -5.47 1.88 19.91
N ALA A 61 -4.93 0.67 19.86
CA ALA A 61 -5.37 -0.32 18.87
C ALA A 61 -6.91 -0.47 18.85
N ALA A 62 -7.55 -0.29 20.01
CA ALA A 62 -9.01 -0.30 20.18
C ALA A 62 -9.76 0.93 19.62
N GLN A 63 -9.09 2.07 19.41
CA GLN A 63 -9.65 3.21 18.68
C GLN A 63 -9.54 2.98 17.18
N LYS A 64 -8.37 2.53 16.70
CA LYS A 64 -8.18 2.19 15.29
C LYS A 64 -9.12 1.10 14.81
N GLU A 65 -9.37 0.08 15.62
CA GLU A 65 -10.34 -0.97 15.29
C GLU A 65 -11.78 -0.44 15.20
N ARG A 66 -12.16 0.53 16.04
CA ARG A 66 -13.49 1.16 15.99
C ARG A 66 -13.63 2.04 14.76
N GLU A 67 -12.63 2.86 14.47
CA GLU A 67 -12.61 3.70 13.27
C GLU A 67 -12.67 2.86 12.00
N GLN A 68 -11.95 1.73 11.94
CA GLN A 68 -12.05 0.79 10.81
C GLN A 68 -13.46 0.20 10.65
N GLN A 69 -14.13 -0.15 11.76
CA GLN A 69 -15.51 -0.64 11.71
C GLN A 69 -16.49 0.43 11.21
N GLU A 70 -16.35 1.66 11.71
CA GLU A 70 -17.16 2.80 11.28
C GLU A 70 -16.95 3.12 9.79
N GLU A 71 -15.71 3.07 9.31
CA GLU A 71 -15.37 3.21 7.88
C GLU A 71 -15.98 2.09 7.03
N GLU A 72 -15.94 0.84 7.48
CA GLU A 72 -16.55 -0.29 6.78
C GLU A 72 -18.08 -0.16 6.68
N GLU A 73 -18.74 0.31 7.74
CA GLU A 73 -20.18 0.56 7.75
C GLU A 73 -20.56 1.71 6.82
N TYR A 74 -19.81 2.82 6.87
CA TYR A 74 -20.01 3.96 5.97
C TYR A 74 -19.87 3.56 4.49
N MET A 75 -18.85 2.76 4.17
CA MET A 75 -18.66 2.27 2.81
C MET A 75 -19.81 1.37 2.36
N ARG A 76 -20.36 0.54 3.25
CA ARG A 76 -21.53 -0.31 2.94
C ARG A 76 -22.76 0.52 2.61
N ASP A 77 -23.00 1.60 3.34
CA ASP A 77 -24.13 2.49 3.10
C ASP A 77 -23.99 3.23 1.77
N LEU A 78 -22.77 3.66 1.42
CA LEU A 78 -22.50 4.24 0.11
C LEU A 78 -22.74 3.22 -1.02
N GLU A 79 -22.29 1.97 -0.87
CA GLU A 79 -22.54 0.91 -1.85
C GLU A 79 -24.04 0.64 -2.02
N ALA A 80 -24.83 0.66 -0.94
CA ALA A 80 -26.28 0.52 -0.99
C ALA A 80 -26.97 1.70 -1.71
N GLY A 81 -26.48 2.92 -1.48
CA GLY A 81 -27.04 4.13 -2.10
C GLY A 81 -26.66 4.31 -3.58
N THR A 82 -25.45 3.94 -3.97
CA THR A 82 -24.95 4.10 -5.36
C THR A 82 -25.11 2.85 -6.22
N GLY A 83 -25.35 1.68 -5.62
CA GLY A 83 -25.48 0.40 -6.31
C GLY A 83 -24.18 -0.10 -6.95
N GLN A 84 -23.02 0.50 -6.62
CA GLN A 84 -21.70 0.12 -7.10
C GLN A 84 -20.85 -0.40 -5.93
N SER A 85 -20.20 -1.55 -6.09
CA SER A 85 -19.30 -2.08 -5.06
C SER A 85 -17.90 -1.45 -5.17
N PHE A 86 -17.45 -0.78 -4.11
CA PHE A 86 -16.12 -0.18 -4.02
C PHE A 86 -15.11 -1.13 -3.37
N VAL A 87 -15.57 -2.19 -2.69
CA VAL A 87 -14.69 -3.23 -2.17
C VAL A 87 -14.28 -4.20 -3.29
N SER A 88 -13.03 -4.06 -3.77
CA SER A 88 -12.45 -5.04 -4.68
C SER A 88 -12.30 -6.39 -3.96
N LYS A 89 -13.10 -7.39 -4.34
CA LYS A 89 -13.00 -8.75 -3.77
C LYS A 89 -11.55 -9.25 -3.82
N PRO A 90 -10.96 -9.71 -2.70
CA PRO A 90 -9.57 -10.16 -2.69
C PRO A 90 -9.44 -11.37 -3.62
N LYS A 91 -8.66 -11.23 -4.70
CA LYS A 91 -8.29 -12.34 -5.57
C LYS A 91 -7.50 -13.34 -4.71
N LYS A 92 -8.14 -14.45 -4.32
CA LYS A 92 -7.50 -15.56 -3.60
C LYS A 92 -6.24 -15.97 -4.36
N LYS A 93 -5.06 -15.61 -3.84
CA LYS A 93 -3.77 -16.09 -4.34
C LYS A 93 -3.73 -17.60 -4.11
N LYS A 94 -3.95 -18.37 -5.18
CA LYS A 94 -3.88 -19.82 -5.15
C LYS A 94 -2.43 -20.19 -4.78
N LYS A 95 -2.22 -20.77 -3.58
CA LYS A 95 -0.90 -21.27 -3.17
C LYS A 95 -0.38 -22.21 -4.24
N ARG A 96 0.74 -21.86 -4.88
CA ARG A 96 1.43 -22.73 -5.84
C ARG A 96 2.01 -23.88 -5.04
N LYS A 97 1.56 -25.11 -5.31
CA LYS A 97 2.20 -26.32 -4.79
C LYS A 97 3.62 -26.40 -5.38
N GLU A 98 4.57 -26.87 -4.61
CA GLU A 98 5.93 -27.15 -5.09
C GLU A 98 5.86 -28.28 -6.11
N GLU A 99 5.81 -27.92 -7.40
CA GLU A 99 5.81 -28.87 -8.51
C GLU A 99 7.24 -29.35 -8.76
N THR A 100 7.44 -30.66 -8.82
CA THR A 100 8.73 -31.21 -9.26
C THR A 100 9.02 -30.84 -10.72
N VAL A 101 10.29 -30.82 -11.13
CA VAL A 101 10.67 -30.51 -12.53
C VAL A 101 9.91 -31.39 -13.52
N ARG A 102 9.71 -32.67 -13.19
CA ARG A 102 8.95 -33.63 -14.01
C ARG A 102 7.49 -33.22 -14.17
N GLN A 103 6.79 -32.91 -13.09
CA GLN A 103 5.38 -32.49 -13.12
C GLN A 103 5.18 -31.20 -13.92
N ARG A 104 6.12 -30.24 -13.77
CA ARG A 104 6.10 -28.99 -14.54
C ARG A 104 6.24 -29.24 -16.04
N LEU A 105 7.15 -30.14 -16.44
CA LEU A 105 7.36 -30.49 -17.83
C LEU A 105 6.19 -31.29 -18.39
N GLU A 106 5.68 -32.26 -17.63
CA GLU A 106 4.51 -33.06 -17.99
C GLU A 106 3.31 -32.17 -18.34
N ARG A 107 3.00 -31.19 -17.47
CA ARG A 107 1.92 -30.23 -17.70
C ARG A 107 2.10 -29.37 -18.95
N LYS A 108 3.34 -29.08 -19.35
CA LYS A 108 3.63 -28.28 -20.55
C LYS A 108 3.66 -29.12 -21.83
N LEU A 109 4.18 -30.34 -21.75
CA LEU A 109 4.35 -31.21 -22.91
C LEU A 109 3.04 -31.93 -23.24
N LEU A 110 2.33 -32.41 -22.22
CA LEU A 110 1.09 -33.18 -22.34
C LEU A 110 -0.19 -32.33 -22.25
N ASP A 111 -0.10 -31.00 -22.34
CA ASP A 111 -1.30 -30.17 -22.50
C ASP A 111 -2.01 -30.59 -23.80
N PRO A 112 -3.31 -30.93 -23.77
CA PRO A 112 -4.06 -31.32 -24.97
C PRO A 112 -3.89 -30.33 -26.14
N ARG A 113 -3.74 -29.03 -25.83
CA ARG A 113 -3.51 -27.98 -26.82
C ARG A 113 -2.11 -28.01 -27.43
N THR A 114 -1.07 -28.34 -26.66
CA THR A 114 0.29 -28.51 -27.22
C THR A 114 0.36 -29.77 -28.06
N VAL A 115 -0.17 -30.89 -27.57
CA VAL A 115 -0.19 -32.16 -28.30
C VAL A 115 -0.90 -32.00 -29.65
N LYS A 116 -2.08 -31.36 -29.68
CA LYS A 116 -2.83 -31.10 -30.91
C LYS A 116 -2.06 -30.23 -31.92
N ARG A 117 -1.33 -29.23 -31.46
CA ARG A 117 -0.50 -28.36 -32.33
C ARG A 117 0.68 -29.11 -32.92
N VAL A 118 1.37 -29.90 -32.10
CA VAL A 118 2.52 -30.68 -32.53
C VAL A 118 2.09 -31.77 -33.51
N SER A 119 1.00 -32.50 -33.22
CA SER A 119 0.49 -33.53 -34.13
C SER A 119 0.08 -32.93 -35.48
N ALA A 120 -0.63 -31.79 -35.48
CA ALA A 120 -1.01 -31.12 -36.72
C ALA A 120 0.20 -30.68 -37.56
N ALA A 121 1.27 -30.18 -36.91
CA ALA A 121 2.50 -29.81 -37.60
C ALA A 121 3.22 -31.04 -38.20
N LEU A 122 3.26 -32.15 -37.46
CA LEU A 122 3.83 -33.41 -37.95
C LEU A 122 3.01 -33.99 -39.11
N ASP A 123 1.69 -33.94 -39.03
CA ASP A 123 0.79 -34.39 -40.09
C ASP A 123 0.93 -33.54 -41.35
N ALA A 124 1.04 -32.21 -41.21
CA ALA A 124 1.29 -31.30 -42.32
C ALA A 124 2.64 -31.60 -42.98
N ALA A 125 3.70 -31.82 -42.21
CA ALA A 125 5.01 -32.19 -42.72
C ALA A 125 4.99 -33.54 -43.45
N ARG A 126 4.26 -34.53 -42.93
CA ARG A 126 4.05 -35.83 -43.57
C ARG A 126 3.31 -35.66 -44.90
N LYS A 127 2.20 -34.91 -44.91
CA LYS A 127 1.42 -34.61 -46.12
C LYS A 127 2.27 -33.91 -47.18
N ALA A 128 3.05 -32.89 -46.81
CA ALA A 128 3.96 -32.20 -47.72
C ALA A 128 5.02 -33.13 -48.32
N LYS A 129 5.59 -34.05 -47.53
CA LYS A 129 6.54 -35.06 -48.02
C LYS A 129 5.89 -36.02 -49.01
N LEU A 130 4.68 -36.48 -48.70
CA LEU A 130 3.91 -37.37 -49.58
C LEU A 130 3.58 -36.65 -50.90
N GLN A 131 3.10 -35.42 -50.85
CA GLN A 131 2.83 -34.61 -52.03
C GLN A 131 4.10 -34.39 -52.87
N ARG A 132 5.23 -34.08 -52.25
CA ARG A 132 6.50 -33.88 -52.98
C ARG A 132 6.98 -35.14 -53.68
N LYS A 133 6.84 -36.31 -53.04
CA LYS A 133 7.35 -37.58 -53.59
C LYS A 133 6.38 -38.25 -54.55
N PHE A 134 5.08 -38.16 -54.27
CA PHE A 134 4.05 -38.98 -54.89
C PHE A 134 2.88 -38.15 -55.46
N GLY A 135 2.99 -36.82 -55.51
CA GLY A 135 1.91 -35.94 -56.00
C GLY A 135 1.52 -36.15 -57.47
N GLY A 136 2.43 -36.68 -58.28
CA GLY A 136 2.15 -37.06 -59.68
C GLY A 136 1.57 -38.47 -59.85
N GLN A 137 1.46 -39.27 -58.78
CA GLN A 137 0.98 -40.65 -58.82
C GLN A 137 -0.42 -40.73 -58.20
N PHE A 138 -1.45 -40.90 -59.03
CA PHE A 138 -2.85 -40.98 -58.59
C PHE A 138 -3.13 -42.08 -57.55
N ALA A 139 -2.30 -43.13 -57.50
CA ALA A 139 -2.42 -44.21 -56.52
C ALA A 139 -2.28 -43.73 -55.06
N HIS A 140 -1.55 -42.64 -54.82
CA HIS A 140 -1.29 -42.11 -53.48
C HIS A 140 -2.17 -40.89 -53.13
N ALA A 141 -3.03 -40.45 -54.04
CA ALA A 141 -3.92 -39.31 -53.83
C ALA A 141 -5.17 -39.63 -52.98
N LEU A 142 -5.46 -40.92 -52.76
CA LEU A 142 -6.72 -41.40 -52.17
C LEU A 142 -6.64 -41.78 -50.69
N SER A 143 -5.46 -41.75 -50.05
CA SER A 143 -5.37 -42.04 -48.61
C SER A 143 -5.84 -40.83 -47.80
N LYS A 144 -7.12 -40.87 -47.40
CA LYS A 144 -7.73 -39.90 -46.46
C LYS A 144 -7.10 -39.99 -45.08
#